data_AF-A0A9X0D0M5-F1
#
_entry.id   AF-A0A9X0D0M5-F1
#
_cell.length_a   1.000
_cell.length_b   1.000
_cell.length_c   1.000
_cell.angle_alpha   90.00
_cell.angle_beta   90.00
_cell.angle_gamma   90.00
#
_symmetry.space_group_name_H-M   'P 1'
#
loop_
_entity.id
_entity.type
_entity.pdbx_description
1 polymer ?
#
loop_
_entity_poly.entity_id
_entity_poly.type
_entity_poly.pdbx_seq_one_letter_code
_entity_poly.pdbx_strand_id
1 'polypeptide(L)'
;FLEVGVSSYLENTVYHVPETGWTLVTPWIVTSRNGLFEATASGGKGFHDRFITPESGIYFIALNLHMANTTAGFLKASLVINGEFEEANGFEVKDPPSGLTGNSGLSAGQSFSSGPSSLIVSGVVKLDKGDAVTVYIQSDTNDNEMVDGLFCISVVSYDWPGVTATLTESIIINSPGWTKIAPWKTYGASGLFSFDNAFFSANGVYRPHQEGTYFVSCNVIFNGGGKGNLSAVIAIDDVVDTGNGLYSLNENPKRVVTLNVAGSIRLTKSQNVSIYVKTTVSSSWNVAKETGFSVVLVGADSLSTTGFFAVKQEEASQSSSCGEIDRWRAIQPVVDSFINNSAQFNSTSGRFKAKEDGLYLTSANILIHHSGLSRISMTIVLDGPPSKIAATTFQPIPSNSPSGNFVSTLTLASTLRLVADQYLSIFIEVQCQSVAPWKVLANSSFSVVLVSRWESDYNAGFLANNIATEKDNSGFNKINYWVQLFSKKL
;
A
#
# COMPACT_ATOMS: atom_id res chain seq x y z
N PHE A 1 -15.65 6.69 -16.20
CA PHE A 1 -15.86 6.55 -14.75
C PHE A 1 -15.39 7.83 -14.09
N LEU A 2 -16.07 8.28 -13.04
CA LEU A 2 -15.62 9.43 -12.24
C LEU A 2 -14.42 8.99 -11.39
N GLU A 3 -13.34 9.78 -11.37
CA GLU A 3 -12.22 9.52 -10.48
C GLU A 3 -12.68 9.75 -9.04
N VAL A 4 -12.47 8.74 -8.17
CA VAL A 4 -12.77 8.85 -6.74
C VAL A 4 -11.50 8.59 -5.94
N GLY A 5 -11.14 9.53 -5.08
CA GLY A 5 -10.05 9.36 -4.15
C GLY A 5 -9.43 10.69 -3.73
N VAL A 6 -8.51 10.58 -2.79
CA VAL A 6 -7.78 11.71 -2.22
C VAL A 6 -6.43 11.25 -1.68
N SER A 7 -5.44 12.14 -1.76
CA SER A 7 -4.24 12.07 -0.95
C SER A 7 -4.17 13.26 -0.02
N SER A 8 -3.83 12.99 1.23
CA SER A 8 -3.79 14.00 2.30
C SER A 8 -2.52 13.81 3.12
N TYR A 9 -2.08 14.90 3.73
CA TYR A 9 -0.95 14.90 4.65
C TYR A 9 -1.39 15.36 6.03
N LEU A 10 -0.64 14.95 7.05
CA LEU A 10 -0.85 15.40 8.42
C LEU A 10 -0.27 16.81 8.58
N GLU A 11 -1.09 17.79 8.96
CA GLU A 11 -0.61 19.18 9.08
C GLU A 11 0.13 19.44 10.39
N ASN A 12 -0.33 18.84 11.49
CA ASN A 12 0.16 19.12 12.83
C ASN A 12 0.69 17.86 13.50
N THR A 13 1.62 18.06 14.44
CA THR A 13 2.11 16.98 15.26
C THR A 13 0.97 16.37 16.08
N VAL A 14 0.77 15.05 15.98
CA VAL A 14 -0.21 14.34 16.80
C VAL A 14 0.50 13.66 17.96
N TYR A 15 -0.02 13.92 19.16
CA TYR A 15 0.42 13.32 20.40
C TYR A 15 -0.55 12.22 20.81
N HIS A 16 -0.01 11.05 21.15
CA HIS A 16 -0.80 9.99 21.75
C HIS A 16 -0.76 10.10 23.28
N VAL A 17 -1.91 9.89 23.93
CA VAL A 17 -1.99 9.73 25.39
C VAL A 17 -2.32 8.25 25.66
N PRO A 18 -1.36 7.43 26.13
CA PRO A 18 -1.53 5.99 26.39
C PRO A 18 -2.76 5.63 27.22
N GLU A 19 -3.14 6.51 28.15
CA GLU A 19 -4.31 6.31 29.02
C GLU A 19 -5.62 6.27 28.22
N THR A 20 -5.67 6.90 27.05
CA THR A 20 -6.86 7.01 26.19
C THR A 20 -7.08 5.81 25.26
N GLY A 21 -6.10 4.90 25.19
CA GLY A 21 -6.22 3.70 24.36
C GLY A 21 -5.85 3.94 22.90
N TRP A 22 -6.84 4.16 22.05
CA TRP A 22 -6.64 4.54 20.64
C TRP A 22 -6.98 6.01 20.44
N THR A 23 -6.12 6.75 19.77
CA THR A 23 -6.31 8.17 19.44
C THR A 23 -6.56 8.33 17.94
N LEU A 24 -7.57 9.11 17.58
CA LEU A 24 -7.83 9.51 16.20
C LEU A 24 -6.72 10.46 15.72
N VAL A 25 -6.14 10.17 14.55
CA VAL A 25 -5.10 11.01 13.95
C VAL A 25 -5.74 12.15 13.17
N THR A 26 -5.53 13.40 13.59
CA THR A 26 -6.08 14.63 13.00
C THR A 26 -5.14 15.82 13.26
N PRO A 27 -5.15 16.91 12.46
CA PRO A 27 -5.95 17.10 11.24
C PRO A 27 -5.25 16.61 9.97
N TRP A 28 -6.00 15.92 9.13
CA TRP A 28 -5.56 15.58 7.78
C TRP A 28 -5.99 16.65 6.79
N ILE A 29 -5.07 17.07 5.92
CA ILE A 29 -5.32 18.15 4.95
C ILE A 29 -4.95 17.75 3.54
N VAL A 30 -5.78 18.21 2.62
CA VAL A 30 -5.59 18.12 1.18
C VAL A 30 -5.07 19.47 0.68
N THR A 31 -3.74 19.62 0.58
CA THR A 31 -3.14 20.77 -0.14
C THR A 31 -2.43 20.29 -1.38
N SER A 32 -2.30 21.19 -2.35
CA SER A 32 -1.57 20.93 -3.58
C SER A 32 -0.08 20.69 -3.28
N ARG A 33 0.30 19.41 -3.20
CA ARG A 33 1.70 18.95 -3.24
C ARG A 33 1.91 18.05 -4.46
N ASN A 34 3.16 17.88 -4.86
CA ASN A 34 3.53 17.09 -6.04
C ASN A 34 3.03 15.64 -5.92
N GLY A 35 2.28 15.18 -6.93
CA GLY A 35 1.73 13.82 -6.97
C GLY A 35 0.48 13.59 -6.11
N LEU A 36 0.15 14.50 -5.19
CA LEU A 36 -1.09 14.42 -4.42
C LEU A 36 -2.28 14.86 -5.28
N PHE A 37 -3.46 14.34 -4.94
CA PHE A 37 -4.66 14.58 -5.72
C PHE A 37 -5.89 14.68 -4.82
N GLU A 38 -6.89 15.41 -5.29
CA GLU A 38 -8.27 15.37 -4.81
C GLU A 38 -9.13 15.18 -6.05
N ALA A 39 -9.80 14.04 -6.16
CA ALA A 39 -10.59 13.74 -7.33
C ALA A 39 -11.94 14.46 -7.26
N THR A 40 -12.42 15.01 -8.38
CA THR A 40 -13.61 15.88 -8.45
C THR A 40 -14.88 15.21 -7.89
N ALA A 41 -15.00 13.89 -8.00
CA ALA A 41 -16.14 13.13 -7.48
C ALA A 41 -16.23 13.09 -5.95
N SER A 42 -15.16 13.49 -5.24
CA SER A 42 -15.21 13.73 -3.79
C SER A 42 -16.06 14.96 -3.41
N GLY A 43 -16.46 15.77 -4.40
CA GLY A 43 -17.41 16.87 -4.23
C GLY A 43 -16.91 18.04 -3.39
N GLY A 44 -15.58 18.18 -3.22
CA GLY A 44 -14.97 19.22 -2.38
C GLY A 44 -15.33 19.12 -0.89
N LYS A 45 -15.97 18.03 -0.48
CA LYS A 45 -16.15 17.63 0.92
C LYS A 45 -15.00 16.73 1.39
N GLY A 46 -13.93 16.66 0.60
CA GLY A 46 -12.84 15.69 0.68
C GLY A 46 -12.09 15.77 2.00
N PHE A 47 -12.00 14.61 2.65
CA PHE A 47 -11.13 14.27 3.79
C PHE A 47 -10.75 15.42 4.72
N HIS A 48 -11.62 15.71 5.68
CA HIS A 48 -11.25 16.42 6.91
C HIS A 48 -11.39 15.38 8.02
N ASP A 49 -10.26 14.80 8.43
CA ASP A 49 -10.13 13.75 9.45
C ASP A 49 -10.70 12.36 9.11
N ARG A 50 -11.75 12.33 8.27
CA ARG A 50 -12.42 11.12 7.81
C ARG A 50 -12.72 11.17 6.32
N PHE A 51 -12.56 10.04 5.63
CA PHE A 51 -12.94 9.90 4.23
C PHE A 51 -14.35 9.35 4.17
N ILE A 52 -15.30 10.14 3.66
CA ILE A 52 -16.65 9.67 3.39
C ILE A 52 -16.71 9.14 1.97
N THR A 53 -16.97 7.85 1.85
CA THR A 53 -17.02 7.11 0.60
C THR A 53 -18.15 7.64 -0.28
N PRO A 54 -17.87 8.23 -1.45
CA PRO A 54 -18.92 8.82 -2.28
C PRO A 54 -19.70 7.76 -3.08
N GLU A 55 -19.07 6.63 -3.39
CA GLU A 55 -19.65 5.52 -4.15
C GLU A 55 -19.18 4.16 -3.61
N SER A 56 -20.06 3.15 -3.62
CA SER A 56 -19.67 1.79 -3.23
C SER A 56 -18.64 1.22 -4.20
N GLY A 57 -17.63 0.53 -3.69
CA GLY A 57 -16.61 -0.09 -4.53
C GLY A 57 -15.44 -0.66 -3.74
N ILE A 58 -14.40 -1.09 -4.47
CA ILE A 58 -13.12 -1.47 -3.87
C ILE A 58 -12.18 -0.28 -3.89
N TYR A 59 -11.58 0.01 -2.75
CA TYR A 59 -10.68 1.14 -2.54
C TYR A 59 -9.29 0.62 -2.18
N PHE A 60 -8.28 1.14 -2.86
CA PHE A 60 -6.91 1.05 -2.42
C PHE A 60 -6.67 2.08 -1.31
N ILE A 61 -5.95 1.65 -0.28
CA ILE A 61 -5.55 2.50 0.84
C ILE A 61 -4.06 2.32 1.09
N ALA A 62 -3.38 3.45 1.28
CA ALA A 62 -2.04 3.50 1.81
C ALA A 62 -1.92 4.55 2.90
N LEU A 63 -1.24 4.18 3.98
CA LEU A 63 -0.91 5.04 5.10
C LEU A 63 0.59 4.94 5.37
N ASN A 64 1.24 6.08 5.49
CA ASN A 64 2.63 6.20 5.83
C ASN A 64 2.78 7.25 6.93
N LEU A 65 2.96 6.80 8.16
CA LEU A 65 3.08 7.68 9.33
C LEU A 65 4.54 7.87 9.69
N HIS A 66 4.95 9.11 9.90
CA HIS A 66 6.30 9.46 10.33
C HIS A 66 6.29 9.87 11.78
N MET A 67 7.18 9.25 12.54
CA MET A 67 7.37 9.50 13.95
C MET A 67 8.71 10.19 14.16
N ALA A 68 8.77 11.12 15.11
CA ALA A 68 10.02 11.62 15.69
C ALA A 68 10.01 11.35 17.20
N ASN A 69 10.32 10.11 17.58
CA ASN A 69 10.17 9.69 18.96
C ASN A 69 11.39 10.13 19.79
N THR A 70 11.14 10.71 20.95
CA THR A 70 12.19 11.11 21.89
C THR A 70 12.57 9.96 22.84
N THR A 71 11.65 9.03 23.09
CA THR A 71 11.82 7.85 23.94
C THR A 71 11.53 6.55 23.19
N ALA A 72 11.93 5.41 23.77
CA ALA A 72 11.64 4.09 23.22
C ALA A 72 10.23 3.62 23.65
N GLY A 73 9.51 2.98 22.73
CA GLY A 73 8.13 2.50 22.95
C GLY A 73 7.64 1.66 21.79
N PHE A 74 6.32 1.46 21.71
CA PHE A 74 5.63 0.95 20.55
C PHE A 74 4.54 1.89 20.06
N LEU A 75 4.24 1.77 18.77
CA LEU A 75 3.13 2.41 18.11
C LEU A 75 2.40 1.35 17.30
N LYS A 76 1.08 1.37 17.35
CA LYS A 76 0.21 0.69 16.38
C LYS A 76 -0.61 1.74 15.64
N ALA A 77 -0.90 1.47 14.39
CA ALA A 77 -1.86 2.21 13.60
C ALA A 77 -2.86 1.24 12.98
N SER A 78 -4.10 1.69 12.86
CA SER A 78 -5.19 0.93 12.25
C SER A 78 -6.10 1.85 11.46
N LEU A 79 -6.54 1.36 10.30
CA LEU A 79 -7.57 2.00 9.49
C LEU A 79 -8.94 1.44 9.88
N VAL A 80 -9.80 2.34 10.32
CA VAL A 80 -11.09 2.02 10.92
C VAL A 80 -12.20 2.53 10.02
N ILE A 81 -13.12 1.63 9.70
CA ILE A 81 -14.30 1.93 8.89
C ILE A 81 -15.49 2.11 9.85
N ASN A 82 -16.29 3.15 9.62
CA ASN A 82 -17.51 3.48 10.35
C ASN A 82 -17.37 3.57 11.87
N GLY A 83 -16.18 3.92 12.38
CA GLY A 83 -15.97 4.05 13.82
C GLY A 83 -16.19 2.72 14.56
N GLU A 84 -15.88 1.56 13.96
CA GLU A 84 -15.99 0.26 14.63
C GLU A 84 -15.16 0.14 15.93
N PHE A 85 -14.25 1.08 16.21
CA PHE A 85 -13.63 1.24 17.54
C PHE A 85 -14.51 1.99 18.55
N GLU A 86 -15.31 2.95 18.10
CA GLU A 86 -16.15 3.82 18.92
C GLU A 86 -17.47 3.14 19.33
N GLU A 87 -18.05 2.29 18.48
CA GLU A 87 -19.32 1.59 18.80
C GLU A 87 -19.16 0.45 19.82
N ALA A 88 -17.93 -0.04 20.03
CA ALA A 88 -17.70 -1.18 20.91
C ALA A 88 -17.74 -0.82 22.40
N ASN A 89 -17.35 0.40 22.82
CA ASN A 89 -17.33 0.81 24.22
C ASN A 89 -17.33 2.35 24.34
N GLY A 90 -18.43 2.94 24.82
CA GLY A 90 -18.43 4.34 25.27
C GLY A 90 -17.38 4.53 26.39
N PHE A 91 -16.31 5.26 26.08
CA PHE A 91 -15.08 5.52 26.86
C PHE A 91 -13.95 4.47 26.81
N GLU A 92 -12.76 4.99 26.44
CA GLU A 92 -11.37 4.50 26.59
C GLU A 92 -11.12 2.99 26.45
N VAL A 93 -10.61 2.57 25.27
CA VAL A 93 -10.08 1.22 25.04
C VAL A 93 -8.65 1.10 25.59
N LYS A 94 -8.50 0.92 26.91
CA LYS A 94 -7.24 0.44 27.49
C LYS A 94 -7.03 -1.02 27.11
N ASP A 95 -6.22 -1.24 26.08
CA ASP A 95 -5.85 -2.52 25.46
C ASP A 95 -7.03 -3.40 25.00
N PRO A 96 -7.17 -3.73 23.71
CA PRO A 96 -8.28 -4.56 23.25
C PRO A 96 -8.18 -5.98 23.87
N PRO A 97 -9.10 -6.38 24.75
CA PRO A 97 -9.19 -7.75 25.22
C PRO A 97 -9.78 -8.57 24.07
N SER A 98 -8.97 -9.45 23.47
CA SER A 98 -9.36 -10.62 22.66
C SER A 98 -10.40 -10.49 21.52
N GLY A 99 -10.97 -9.32 21.20
CA GLY A 99 -12.11 -9.19 20.28
C GLY A 99 -12.26 -7.80 19.66
N LEU A 100 -11.32 -7.41 18.81
CA LEU A 100 -11.57 -6.37 17.80
C LEU A 100 -12.64 -6.89 16.83
N THR A 101 -13.83 -6.29 16.82
CA THR A 101 -14.89 -6.59 15.84
C THR A 101 -14.63 -5.92 14.48
N GLY A 102 -13.71 -4.95 14.40
CA GLY A 102 -13.44 -4.15 13.20
C GLY A 102 -12.04 -4.28 12.59
N ASN A 103 -11.47 -5.49 12.56
CA ASN A 103 -10.18 -5.71 11.90
C ASN A 103 -10.34 -5.83 10.37
N SER A 104 -10.05 -4.75 9.66
CA SER A 104 -10.06 -4.66 8.19
C SER A 104 -8.80 -5.27 7.52
N GLY A 105 -7.82 -5.74 8.31
CA GLY A 105 -6.50 -6.19 7.81
C GLY A 105 -5.55 -5.06 7.44
N LEU A 106 -5.98 -3.81 7.64
CA LEU A 106 -5.19 -2.60 7.46
C LEU A 106 -4.72 -2.09 8.82
N SER A 107 -3.87 -2.90 9.47
CA SER A 107 -3.21 -2.54 10.73
C SER A 107 -1.70 -2.76 10.62
N ALA A 108 -0.94 -1.99 11.39
CA ALA A 108 0.48 -2.21 11.59
C ALA A 108 0.88 -1.83 13.02
N GLY A 109 1.94 -2.45 13.50
CA GLY A 109 2.62 -2.11 14.74
C GLY A 109 4.13 -2.13 14.58
N GLN A 110 4.80 -1.22 15.28
CA GLN A 110 6.25 -1.10 15.30
C GLN A 110 6.71 -0.66 16.69
N SER A 111 7.63 -1.41 17.27
CA SER A 111 8.45 -0.96 18.39
C SER A 111 9.65 -0.18 17.86
N PHE A 112 10.01 0.90 18.54
CA PHE A 112 11.10 1.80 18.14
C PHE A 112 11.99 2.16 19.33
N SER A 113 13.08 2.85 19.01
CA SER A 113 13.96 3.55 19.95
C SER A 113 13.82 5.05 19.69
N SER A 114 14.54 5.88 20.42
CA SER A 114 14.61 7.31 20.08
C SER A 114 15.10 7.51 18.64
N GLY A 115 14.51 8.47 17.94
CA GLY A 115 14.81 8.82 16.55
C GLY A 115 13.63 8.65 15.59
N PRO A 116 13.81 9.05 14.32
CA PRO A 116 12.77 8.98 13.31
C PRO A 116 12.48 7.53 12.90
N SER A 117 11.23 7.21 12.66
CA SER A 117 10.79 5.92 12.13
C SER A 117 9.49 6.09 11.33
N SER A 118 9.21 5.15 10.43
CA SER A 118 7.94 5.10 9.71
C SER A 118 7.11 3.88 10.11
N LEU A 119 5.79 4.02 10.02
CA LEU A 119 4.83 2.92 10.08
C LEU A 119 4.01 2.92 8.80
N ILE A 120 3.99 1.80 8.09
CA ILE A 120 3.35 1.66 6.78
C ILE A 120 2.19 0.67 6.88
N VAL A 121 1.06 1.05 6.32
CA VAL A 121 -0.08 0.16 6.07
C VAL A 121 -0.48 0.31 4.61
N SER A 122 -0.68 -0.80 3.91
CA SER A 122 -1.23 -0.77 2.56
C SER A 122 -2.11 -1.97 2.27
N GLY A 123 -3.11 -1.77 1.44
CA GLY A 123 -3.99 -2.85 0.98
C GLY A 123 -5.22 -2.31 0.27
N VAL A 124 -6.24 -3.14 0.21
CA VAL A 124 -7.55 -2.77 -0.35
C VAL A 124 -8.66 -3.09 0.63
N VAL A 125 -9.81 -2.45 0.48
CA VAL A 125 -11.03 -2.69 1.26
C VAL A 125 -12.26 -2.50 0.38
N LYS A 126 -13.36 -3.15 0.72
CA LYS A 126 -14.67 -2.85 0.16
C LYS A 126 -15.35 -1.79 1.01
N LEU A 127 -15.75 -0.68 0.40
CA LEU A 127 -16.49 0.39 1.07
C LEU A 127 -17.83 0.57 0.37
N ASP A 128 -18.86 0.83 1.16
CA ASP A 128 -20.17 1.25 0.67
C ASP A 128 -20.31 2.77 0.66
N LYS A 129 -21.18 3.29 -0.20
CA LYS A 129 -21.48 4.72 -0.25
C LYS A 129 -21.93 5.20 1.14
N GLY A 130 -21.23 6.21 1.66
CA GLY A 130 -21.45 6.78 2.98
C GLY A 130 -20.51 6.25 4.06
N ASP A 131 -19.77 5.17 3.81
CA ASP A 131 -18.81 4.63 4.78
C ASP A 131 -17.71 5.64 5.08
N ALA A 132 -17.36 5.77 6.37
CA ALA A 132 -16.32 6.65 6.85
C ALA A 132 -15.03 5.88 7.14
N VAL A 133 -13.91 6.25 6.50
CA VAL A 133 -12.58 5.69 6.81
C VAL A 133 -11.79 6.70 7.65
N THR A 134 -11.20 6.22 8.75
CA THR A 134 -10.43 7.02 9.73
C THR A 134 -9.14 6.31 10.11
N VAL A 135 -8.15 7.07 10.59
CA VAL A 135 -6.86 6.54 11.04
C VAL A 135 -6.77 6.68 12.56
N TYR A 136 -6.49 5.57 13.23
CA TYR A 136 -6.29 5.51 14.67
C TYR A 136 -4.89 5.02 15.01
N ILE A 137 -4.36 5.53 16.12
CA ILE A 137 -3.06 5.15 16.65
C ILE A 137 -3.15 4.75 18.12
N GLN A 138 -2.32 3.80 18.53
CA GLN A 138 -2.16 3.41 19.93
C GLN A 138 -0.67 3.40 20.27
N SER A 139 -0.32 3.92 21.44
CA SER A 139 1.04 3.83 21.95
C SER A 139 1.09 3.61 23.47
N ASP A 140 2.19 3.05 23.97
CA ASP A 140 2.54 2.95 25.38
C ASP A 140 3.32 4.15 25.95
N THR A 141 3.70 5.12 25.13
CA THR A 141 4.44 6.30 25.60
C THR A 141 3.71 7.61 25.29
N ASN A 142 3.88 8.59 26.18
CA ASN A 142 3.32 9.94 26.03
C ASN A 142 4.15 10.81 25.06
N ASP A 143 5.35 10.36 24.70
CA ASP A 143 6.35 11.17 23.99
C ASP A 143 6.48 10.82 22.50
N ASN A 144 5.50 10.10 21.95
CA ASN A 144 5.49 9.82 20.51
C ASN A 144 4.87 10.97 19.76
N GLU A 145 5.74 11.69 19.07
CA GLU A 145 5.38 12.78 18.19
C GLU A 145 5.22 12.23 16.78
N MET A 146 3.98 12.14 16.30
CA MET A 146 3.76 11.97 14.86
C MET A 146 4.00 13.30 14.19
N VAL A 147 5.11 13.42 13.48
CA VAL A 147 5.56 14.70 12.93
C VAL A 147 5.10 14.94 11.50
N ASP A 148 4.74 13.87 10.79
CA ASP A 148 4.24 13.93 9.41
C ASP A 148 3.50 12.61 9.09
N GLY A 149 2.74 12.60 8.00
CA GLY A 149 2.10 11.40 7.51
C GLY A 149 1.46 11.62 6.15
N LEU A 150 1.40 10.57 5.35
CA LEU A 150 0.68 10.53 4.08
C LEU A 150 -0.44 9.50 4.17
N PHE A 151 -1.66 9.91 3.87
CA PHE A 151 -2.81 9.03 3.70
C PHE A 151 -3.36 9.16 2.29
N CYS A 152 -3.41 8.05 1.57
CA CYS A 152 -3.95 7.94 0.23
C CYS A 152 -5.09 6.94 0.21
N ILE A 153 -6.20 7.32 -0.42
CA ILE A 153 -7.32 6.43 -0.72
C ILE A 153 -7.83 6.70 -2.13
N SER A 154 -8.05 5.65 -2.91
CA SER A 154 -8.55 5.76 -4.28
C SER A 154 -9.38 4.55 -4.67
N VAL A 155 -10.47 4.76 -5.40
CA VAL A 155 -11.24 3.67 -5.98
C VAL A 155 -10.39 2.92 -6.99
N VAL A 156 -10.52 1.60 -7.00
CA VAL A 156 -10.04 0.75 -8.06
C VAL A 156 -11.15 0.72 -9.11
N SER A 157 -10.90 1.28 -10.30
CA SER A 157 -11.93 1.56 -11.33
C SER A 157 -12.69 0.34 -11.87
N TYR A 158 -12.34 -0.87 -11.44
CA TYR A 158 -12.88 -2.12 -11.92
C TYR A 158 -13.51 -2.87 -10.73
N ASP A 159 -14.75 -3.35 -10.87
CA ASP A 159 -15.45 -4.29 -9.96
C ASP A 159 -14.82 -5.71 -9.98
N TRP A 160 -13.49 -5.72 -10.05
CA TRP A 160 -12.52 -6.81 -10.20
C TRP A 160 -12.64 -7.97 -9.20
N PRO A 161 -12.42 -9.27 -9.50
CA PRO A 161 -12.08 -10.22 -8.45
C PRO A 161 -10.95 -9.73 -7.55
N GLY A 162 -11.14 -9.95 -6.26
CA GLY A 162 -10.16 -9.64 -5.25
C GLY A 162 -10.56 -10.24 -3.91
N VAL A 163 -9.68 -10.07 -2.94
CA VAL A 163 -9.86 -10.49 -1.57
C VAL A 163 -9.19 -9.48 -0.65
N THR A 164 -9.83 -9.23 0.49
CA THR A 164 -9.17 -8.70 1.68
C THR A 164 -9.52 -9.60 2.85
N ALA A 165 -8.50 -10.13 3.48
CA ALA A 165 -8.61 -11.13 4.52
C ALA A 165 -7.74 -10.78 5.73
N THR A 166 -8.14 -11.33 6.88
CA THR A 166 -7.39 -11.28 8.13
C THR A 166 -7.23 -12.67 8.68
N LEU A 167 -6.22 -12.90 9.51
CA LEU A 167 -6.08 -14.21 10.15
C LEU A 167 -7.25 -14.47 11.11
N THR A 168 -7.72 -15.72 11.13
CA THR A 168 -8.80 -16.12 12.06
C THR A 168 -8.33 -16.06 13.51
N GLU A 169 -7.05 -16.37 13.75
CA GLU A 169 -6.41 -16.36 15.06
C GLU A 169 -4.91 -16.05 14.93
N SER A 170 -4.26 -15.76 16.05
CA SER A 170 -2.80 -15.55 16.08
C SER A 170 -2.08 -16.89 15.90
N ILE A 171 -1.02 -16.90 15.09
CA ILE A 171 -0.24 -18.11 14.78
C ILE A 171 1.08 -18.08 15.52
N ILE A 172 1.37 -19.11 16.32
CA ILE A 172 2.67 -19.25 17.01
C ILE A 172 3.69 -19.88 16.06
N ILE A 173 4.86 -19.25 15.91
CA ILE A 173 5.94 -19.78 15.05
C ILE A 173 6.89 -20.64 15.89
N ASN A 174 6.65 -21.96 15.88
CA ASN A 174 7.34 -22.90 16.76
C ASN A 174 8.68 -23.44 16.22
N SER A 175 8.99 -23.22 14.95
CA SER A 175 10.20 -23.77 14.32
C SER A 175 10.88 -22.74 13.43
N PRO A 176 12.22 -22.74 13.33
CA PRO A 176 12.92 -22.01 12.29
C PRO A 176 12.54 -22.58 10.92
N GLY A 177 12.29 -21.70 9.94
CA GLY A 177 11.88 -22.12 8.60
C GLY A 177 10.68 -21.33 8.09
N TRP A 178 10.32 -21.57 6.83
CA TRP A 178 9.16 -20.95 6.22
C TRP A 178 7.88 -21.66 6.64
N THR A 179 6.91 -20.89 7.11
CA THR A 179 5.59 -21.33 7.51
C THR A 179 4.56 -20.58 6.68
N LYS A 180 3.70 -21.33 5.97
CA LYS A 180 2.53 -20.76 5.32
C LYS A 180 1.53 -20.34 6.39
N ILE A 181 1.02 -19.12 6.33
CA ILE A 181 0.04 -18.64 7.32
C ILE A 181 -1.40 -18.80 6.83
N ALA A 182 -2.23 -19.42 7.65
CA ALA A 182 -3.63 -19.76 7.46
C ALA A 182 -4.20 -20.28 8.81
N PRO A 183 -5.54 -20.37 9.01
CA PRO A 183 -6.60 -19.95 8.11
C PRO A 183 -6.92 -18.46 8.19
N TRP A 184 -7.63 -17.97 7.17
CA TRP A 184 -8.04 -16.58 7.03
C TRP A 184 -9.56 -16.42 7.11
N LYS A 185 -10.02 -15.22 7.45
CA LYS A 185 -11.42 -14.78 7.34
C LYS A 185 -11.52 -13.58 6.42
N THR A 186 -12.61 -13.52 5.67
CA THR A 186 -12.92 -12.46 4.66
C THR A 186 -14.26 -11.77 4.97
N TYR A 187 -14.75 -11.91 6.20
CA TYR A 187 -16.03 -11.40 6.68
C TYR A 187 -15.97 -11.12 8.18
N GLY A 188 -17.01 -10.48 8.70
CA GLY A 188 -17.18 -10.22 10.14
C GLY A 188 -16.41 -9.00 10.65
N ALA A 189 -15.88 -8.18 9.75
CA ALA A 189 -15.38 -6.83 10.01
C ALA A 189 -15.59 -5.99 8.75
N SER A 190 -15.82 -4.69 8.91
CA SER A 190 -15.99 -3.79 7.76
C SER A 190 -14.74 -3.77 6.88
N GLY A 191 -14.93 -3.59 5.58
CA GLY A 191 -13.84 -3.58 4.60
C GLY A 191 -13.41 -4.96 4.08
N LEU A 192 -13.63 -6.05 4.83
CA LEU A 192 -13.28 -7.39 4.38
C LEU A 192 -14.20 -7.85 3.25
N PHE A 193 -13.62 -8.53 2.26
CA PHE A 193 -14.38 -9.09 1.15
C PHE A 193 -13.64 -10.26 0.51
N SER A 194 -14.39 -11.07 -0.23
CA SER A 194 -13.84 -12.04 -1.17
C SER A 194 -14.80 -12.16 -2.33
N PHE A 195 -14.32 -11.93 -3.54
CA PHE A 195 -15.10 -12.14 -4.76
C PHE A 195 -14.77 -13.46 -5.43
N ASP A 196 -15.71 -13.89 -6.28
CA ASP A 196 -15.55 -14.97 -7.25
C ASP A 196 -15.15 -16.35 -6.70
N ASN A 197 -15.21 -16.57 -5.38
CA ASN A 197 -14.68 -17.78 -4.73
C ASN A 197 -13.21 -18.06 -5.11
N ALA A 198 -12.46 -17.03 -5.48
CA ALA A 198 -11.05 -17.13 -5.86
C ALA A 198 -10.14 -17.39 -4.64
N PHE A 199 -10.63 -17.14 -3.42
CA PHE A 199 -9.87 -17.30 -2.19
C PHE A 199 -10.27 -18.55 -1.38
N PHE A 200 -9.30 -19.43 -1.18
CA PHE A 200 -9.43 -20.65 -0.38
C PHE A 200 -8.94 -20.37 1.05
N SER A 201 -9.82 -19.81 1.87
CA SER A 201 -9.52 -19.27 3.20
C SER A 201 -8.84 -20.25 4.17
N ALA A 202 -9.28 -21.52 4.18
CA ALA A 202 -8.69 -22.57 5.02
C ALA A 202 -7.22 -22.87 4.67
N ASN A 203 -6.87 -22.72 3.39
CA ASN A 203 -5.52 -23.00 2.89
C ASN A 203 -4.68 -21.73 2.72
N GLY A 204 -5.27 -20.55 2.87
CA GLY A 204 -4.62 -19.25 2.65
C GLY A 204 -4.10 -19.06 1.23
N VAL A 205 -4.87 -19.48 0.23
CA VAL A 205 -4.50 -19.38 -1.20
C VAL A 205 -5.51 -18.52 -1.94
N TYR A 206 -5.04 -17.50 -2.64
CA TYR A 206 -5.80 -16.84 -3.69
C TYR A 206 -5.45 -17.44 -5.06
N ARG A 207 -6.45 -17.73 -5.90
CA ARG A 207 -6.30 -18.21 -7.27
C ARG A 207 -7.04 -17.30 -8.24
N PRO A 208 -6.34 -16.50 -9.06
CA PRO A 208 -7.01 -15.64 -10.01
C PRO A 208 -7.74 -16.49 -11.07
N HIS A 209 -8.97 -16.11 -11.36
CA HIS A 209 -9.75 -16.74 -12.43
C HIS A 209 -9.45 -16.14 -13.80
N GLN A 210 -8.83 -14.97 -13.82
CA GLN A 210 -8.48 -14.23 -15.02
C GLN A 210 -7.03 -13.79 -14.95
N GLU A 211 -6.36 -13.87 -16.09
CA GLU A 211 -5.03 -13.31 -16.23
C GLU A 211 -5.09 -11.78 -16.24
N GLY A 212 -4.16 -11.13 -15.56
CA GLY A 212 -4.09 -9.68 -15.55
C GLY A 212 -3.08 -9.16 -14.54
N THR A 213 -3.06 -7.84 -14.37
CA THR A 213 -2.22 -7.19 -13.37
C THR A 213 -2.97 -7.10 -12.05
N TYR A 214 -2.40 -7.65 -10.99
CA TYR A 214 -2.96 -7.63 -9.65
C TYR A 214 -2.07 -6.82 -8.72
N PHE A 215 -2.68 -5.99 -7.89
CA PHE A 215 -2.02 -5.49 -6.70
C PHE A 215 -2.13 -6.56 -5.60
N VAL A 216 -1.00 -6.93 -5.02
CA VAL A 216 -0.91 -7.87 -3.90
C VAL A 216 -0.22 -7.18 -2.74
N SER A 217 -0.74 -7.34 -1.53
CA SER A 217 -0.06 -6.86 -0.33
C SER A 217 -0.38 -7.69 0.91
N CYS A 218 0.54 -7.62 1.89
CA CYS A 218 0.29 -8.10 3.23
C CYS A 218 0.90 -7.18 4.29
N ASN A 219 0.26 -7.13 5.44
CA ASN A 219 0.73 -6.42 6.64
C ASN A 219 0.98 -7.48 7.72
N VAL A 220 2.13 -8.16 7.68
CA VAL A 220 2.42 -9.24 8.64
C VAL A 220 2.91 -8.65 9.95
N ILE A 221 2.10 -8.78 11.00
CA ILE A 221 2.40 -8.23 12.32
C ILE A 221 2.97 -9.34 13.19
N PHE A 222 4.23 -9.22 13.58
CA PHE A 222 4.87 -10.10 14.54
C PHE A 222 4.84 -9.47 15.93
N ASN A 223 4.42 -10.25 16.91
CA ASN A 223 4.50 -9.93 18.32
C ASN A 223 5.43 -10.94 19.00
N GLY A 224 6.24 -10.49 19.94
CA GLY A 224 7.16 -11.36 20.66
C GLY A 224 8.25 -10.63 21.42
N GLY A 225 9.30 -11.36 21.74
CA GLY A 225 10.50 -10.82 22.40
C GLY A 225 11.75 -11.61 22.06
N GLY A 226 11.70 -12.35 20.95
CA GLY A 226 12.77 -13.24 20.51
C GLY A 226 13.99 -12.53 19.97
N LYS A 227 15.09 -13.28 19.87
CA LYS A 227 16.22 -12.92 19.01
C LYS A 227 15.91 -13.33 17.56
N GLY A 228 16.86 -13.18 16.65
CA GLY A 228 16.77 -13.69 15.28
C GLY A 228 16.16 -12.71 14.29
N ASN A 229 15.95 -13.17 13.06
CA ASN A 229 15.45 -12.38 11.95
C ASN A 229 14.00 -12.75 11.69
N LEU A 230 13.22 -11.80 11.21
CA LEU A 230 11.85 -12.01 10.77
C LEU A 230 11.72 -11.71 9.29
N SER A 231 10.98 -12.56 8.59
CA SER A 231 10.82 -12.54 7.15
C SER A 231 9.36 -12.75 6.78
N ALA A 232 8.90 -12.03 5.77
CA ALA A 232 7.60 -12.24 5.13
C ALA A 232 7.78 -12.25 3.61
N VAL A 233 7.09 -13.16 2.94
CA VAL A 233 7.12 -13.27 1.47
C VAL A 233 5.71 -13.57 0.95
N ILE A 234 5.36 -12.94 -0.17
CA ILE A 234 4.21 -13.35 -0.97
C ILE A 234 4.74 -14.33 -2.02
N ALA A 235 4.39 -15.61 -1.86
CA ALA A 235 4.81 -16.70 -2.71
C ALA A 235 3.83 -16.87 -3.89
N ILE A 236 4.38 -17.14 -5.06
CA ILE A 236 3.63 -17.47 -6.28
C ILE A 236 3.78 -18.97 -6.53
N ASP A 237 2.68 -19.65 -6.83
CA ASP A 237 2.61 -21.10 -6.99
C ASP A 237 3.14 -21.89 -5.78
N ASP A 238 2.97 -21.30 -4.59
CA ASP A 238 3.49 -21.81 -3.31
C ASP A 238 5.03 -22.01 -3.30
N VAL A 239 5.74 -21.37 -4.25
CA VAL A 239 7.20 -21.34 -4.30
C VAL A 239 7.71 -20.14 -3.51
N VAL A 240 8.41 -20.42 -2.42
CA VAL A 240 9.07 -19.40 -1.61
C VAL A 240 10.36 -18.95 -2.28
N ASP A 241 10.31 -17.81 -2.97
CA ASP A 241 11.44 -17.17 -3.63
C ASP A 241 11.63 -15.74 -3.10
N THR A 242 12.70 -15.51 -2.32
CA THR A 242 13.02 -14.17 -1.81
C THR A 242 13.52 -13.21 -2.90
N GLY A 243 13.86 -13.72 -4.09
CA GLY A 243 14.29 -12.96 -5.26
C GLY A 243 13.15 -12.55 -6.20
N ASN A 244 11.90 -12.93 -5.89
CA ASN A 244 10.73 -12.55 -6.68
C ASN A 244 10.30 -11.08 -6.47
N GLY A 245 10.94 -10.38 -5.53
CA GLY A 245 10.68 -8.97 -5.22
C GLY A 245 9.53 -8.73 -4.24
N LEU A 246 8.76 -9.74 -3.84
CA LEU A 246 7.68 -9.62 -2.86
C LEU A 246 8.14 -10.16 -1.50
N TYR A 247 9.19 -9.53 -0.96
CA TYR A 247 9.88 -9.99 0.24
C TYR A 247 10.23 -8.81 1.17
N SER A 248 10.06 -9.03 2.47
CA SER A 248 10.48 -8.11 3.52
C SER A 248 11.25 -8.87 4.61
N LEU A 249 12.26 -8.21 5.16
CA LEU A 249 13.20 -8.71 6.16
C LEU A 249 13.43 -7.64 7.22
N ASN A 250 13.42 -8.07 8.47
CA ASN A 250 13.92 -7.30 9.59
C ASN A 250 14.92 -8.15 10.38
N GLU A 251 16.19 -7.78 10.29
CA GLU A 251 17.24 -8.33 11.14
C GLU A 251 17.30 -7.54 12.45
N ASN A 252 17.25 -8.25 13.58
CA ASN A 252 17.12 -7.66 14.92
C ASN A 252 15.80 -6.91 15.18
N PRO A 253 14.64 -7.58 15.02
CA PRO A 253 13.35 -7.00 15.27
C PRO A 253 13.12 -6.76 16.76
N LYS A 254 12.29 -5.75 17.05
CA LYS A 254 11.82 -5.43 18.40
C LYS A 254 10.48 -6.11 18.68
N ARG A 255 9.95 -5.94 19.89
CA ARG A 255 8.80 -6.70 20.42
C ARG A 255 7.58 -6.74 19.49
N VAL A 256 7.30 -5.63 18.82
CA VAL A 256 6.26 -5.53 17.79
C VAL A 256 6.92 -5.04 16.51
N VAL A 257 6.66 -5.71 15.39
CA VAL A 257 7.15 -5.28 14.08
C VAL A 257 6.17 -5.71 13.00
N THR A 258 5.96 -4.82 12.02
CA THR A 258 5.18 -5.15 10.83
C THR A 258 6.09 -5.24 9.63
N LEU A 259 6.03 -6.37 8.95
CA LEU A 259 6.63 -6.52 7.62
C LEU A 259 5.53 -6.29 6.60
N ASN A 260 5.49 -5.07 6.05
CA ASN A 260 4.67 -4.77 4.89
C ASN A 260 5.38 -5.28 3.63
N VAL A 261 4.65 -6.03 2.80
CA VAL A 261 5.07 -6.45 1.46
C VAL A 261 3.98 -6.01 0.50
N ALA A 262 4.32 -5.27 -0.55
CA ALA A 262 3.35 -4.80 -1.54
C ALA A 262 3.92 -4.73 -2.95
N GLY A 263 3.11 -5.04 -3.97
CA GLY A 263 3.55 -4.99 -5.36
C GLY A 263 2.42 -5.17 -6.35
N SER A 264 2.60 -4.62 -7.56
CA SER A 264 1.72 -4.89 -8.70
C SER A 264 2.38 -5.89 -9.63
N ILE A 265 1.84 -7.10 -9.72
CA ILE A 265 2.42 -8.19 -10.52
C ILE A 265 1.38 -8.74 -11.51
N ARG A 266 1.85 -9.35 -12.61
CA ARG A 266 0.95 -10.10 -13.48
C ARG A 266 0.78 -11.51 -12.95
N LEU A 267 -0.46 -11.93 -12.83
CA LEU A 267 -0.80 -13.30 -12.47
C LEU A 267 -1.54 -13.95 -13.62
N THR A 268 -1.23 -15.20 -13.91
CA THR A 268 -1.97 -16.04 -14.85
C THR A 268 -3.03 -16.84 -14.12
N LYS A 269 -4.05 -17.28 -14.87
CA LYS A 269 -5.17 -18.04 -14.33
C LYS A 269 -4.68 -19.27 -13.54
N SER A 270 -5.29 -19.50 -12.38
CA SER A 270 -5.03 -20.64 -11.50
C SER A 270 -3.68 -20.65 -10.78
N GLN A 271 -2.84 -19.62 -10.91
CA GLN A 271 -1.66 -19.51 -10.05
C GLN A 271 -2.04 -19.39 -8.57
N ASN A 272 -1.21 -19.90 -7.67
CA ASN A 272 -1.46 -19.72 -6.24
C ASN A 272 -0.75 -18.46 -5.74
N VAL A 273 -1.44 -17.61 -4.99
CA VAL A 273 -0.83 -16.52 -4.22
C VAL A 273 -1.06 -16.78 -2.74
N SER A 274 0.04 -16.86 -1.99
CA SER A 274 0.06 -17.29 -0.59
C SER A 274 1.06 -16.48 0.21
N ILE A 275 0.83 -16.30 1.52
CA ILE A 275 1.81 -15.65 2.41
C ILE A 275 2.57 -16.68 3.23
N TYR A 276 3.88 -16.52 3.25
CA TYR A 276 4.78 -17.27 4.10
C TYR A 276 5.56 -16.34 5.02
N VAL A 277 5.79 -16.81 6.24
CA VAL A 277 6.59 -16.12 7.24
C VAL A 277 7.74 -17.01 7.67
N LYS A 278 8.83 -16.41 8.14
CA LYS A 278 9.95 -17.15 8.71
C LYS A 278 10.56 -16.39 9.87
N THR A 279 11.00 -17.17 10.85
CA THR A 279 11.92 -16.72 11.89
C THR A 279 13.18 -17.59 11.88
N THR A 280 14.32 -17.04 12.33
CA THR A 280 15.55 -17.82 12.49
C THR A 280 15.66 -18.49 13.86
N VAL A 281 14.79 -18.15 14.82
CA VAL A 281 14.75 -18.79 16.16
C VAL A 281 13.33 -19.23 16.49
N SER A 282 13.18 -20.42 17.07
CA SER A 282 11.87 -20.96 17.45
C SER A 282 11.20 -20.19 18.57
N SER A 283 9.86 -20.29 18.60
CA SER A 283 9.00 -20.14 19.80
C SER A 283 9.12 -18.82 20.55
N SER A 284 9.51 -17.75 19.86
CA SER A 284 9.67 -16.42 20.46
C SER A 284 8.82 -15.35 19.78
N TRP A 285 8.05 -15.75 18.77
CA TRP A 285 7.28 -14.89 17.89
C TRP A 285 5.94 -15.52 17.56
N ASN A 286 4.90 -14.69 17.56
CA ASN A 286 3.59 -15.01 17.02
C ASN A 286 3.21 -14.01 15.93
N VAL A 287 2.56 -14.49 14.89
CA VAL A 287 1.88 -13.65 13.90
C VAL A 287 0.52 -13.25 14.48
N ALA A 288 0.25 -11.96 14.56
CA ALA A 288 -0.97 -11.44 15.16
C ALA A 288 -2.18 -11.69 14.24
N LYS A 289 -3.35 -11.93 14.83
CA LYS A 289 -4.62 -12.07 14.07
C LYS A 289 -4.97 -10.84 13.22
N GLU A 290 -4.42 -9.68 13.59
CA GLU A 290 -4.53 -8.41 12.89
C GLU A 290 -3.79 -8.37 11.54
N THR A 291 -2.98 -9.40 11.25
CA THR A 291 -2.29 -9.54 9.96
C THR A 291 -3.27 -9.58 8.80
N GLY A 292 -3.04 -8.73 7.80
CA GLY A 292 -3.87 -8.62 6.61
C GLY A 292 -3.25 -9.21 5.35
N PHE A 293 -4.11 -9.70 4.45
CA PHE A 293 -3.79 -10.13 3.09
C PHE A 293 -4.77 -9.50 2.10
N SER A 294 -4.25 -8.80 1.10
CA SER A 294 -5.05 -8.15 0.07
C SER A 294 -4.58 -8.54 -1.32
N VAL A 295 -5.52 -8.84 -2.20
CA VAL A 295 -5.30 -9.00 -3.65
C VAL A 295 -6.45 -8.33 -4.38
N VAL A 296 -6.17 -7.53 -5.41
CA VAL A 296 -7.20 -7.03 -6.32
C VAL A 296 -6.66 -6.95 -7.73
N LEU A 297 -7.50 -7.27 -8.72
CA LEU A 297 -7.17 -6.96 -10.09
C LEU A 297 -7.17 -5.45 -10.30
N VAL A 298 -6.09 -4.91 -10.88
CA VAL A 298 -5.93 -3.49 -11.17
C VAL A 298 -5.74 -3.26 -12.66
N GLY A 299 -6.39 -2.22 -13.19
CA GLY A 299 -6.18 -1.75 -14.54
C GLY A 299 -7.21 -0.70 -14.94
N ALA A 300 -6.77 0.34 -15.64
CA ALA A 300 -7.60 1.52 -15.88
C ALA A 300 -8.73 1.33 -16.90
N ASP A 301 -8.76 0.20 -17.62
CA ASP A 301 -9.75 -0.18 -18.66
C ASP A 301 -9.43 -1.57 -19.28
N SER A 302 -8.29 -2.16 -18.93
CA SER A 302 -7.75 -3.37 -19.55
C SER A 302 -7.08 -4.27 -18.51
N LEU A 303 -7.13 -5.58 -18.75
CA LEU A 303 -6.30 -6.59 -18.06
C LEU A 303 -4.79 -6.35 -18.29
N SER A 304 -4.47 -5.61 -19.35
CA SER A 304 -3.14 -5.11 -19.73
C SER A 304 -3.02 -3.60 -19.49
N THR A 305 -2.93 -3.20 -18.23
CA THR A 305 -2.73 -1.79 -17.90
C THR A 305 -1.26 -1.36 -18.02
N THR A 306 -1.04 -0.06 -18.20
CA THR A 306 0.30 0.55 -18.26
C THR A 306 0.98 0.42 -16.91
N GLY A 307 2.18 -0.17 -16.86
CA GLY A 307 2.93 -0.31 -15.62
C GLY A 307 4.17 -1.19 -15.76
N PHE A 308 4.88 -1.39 -14.64
CA PHE A 308 5.98 -2.34 -14.54
C PHE A 308 6.10 -2.90 -13.12
N PHE A 309 6.78 -4.04 -13.01
CA PHE A 309 7.34 -4.57 -11.78
C PHE A 309 8.79 -4.93 -12.03
N ALA A 310 9.70 -4.43 -11.21
CA ALA A 310 11.12 -4.67 -11.35
C ALA A 310 11.74 -5.05 -10.02
N VAL A 311 12.79 -5.86 -10.10
CA VAL A 311 13.67 -6.18 -8.98
C VAL A 311 15.07 -5.69 -9.24
N LYS A 312 15.84 -5.45 -8.19
CA LYS A 312 17.21 -5.00 -8.33
C LYS A 312 18.06 -6.10 -8.96
N GLN A 313 18.77 -5.80 -10.06
CA GLN A 313 19.44 -6.86 -10.86
C GLN A 313 20.66 -7.46 -10.14
N GLU A 314 21.43 -6.62 -9.48
CA GLU A 314 22.63 -6.95 -8.71
C GLU A 314 22.66 -6.08 -7.46
N GLU A 315 23.30 -6.55 -6.39
CA GLU A 315 23.57 -5.72 -5.22
C GLU A 315 24.26 -4.43 -5.67
N ALA A 316 23.75 -3.28 -5.24
CA ALA A 316 24.44 -2.03 -5.49
C ALA A 316 25.84 -2.10 -4.87
N SER A 317 26.84 -1.54 -5.55
CA SER A 317 28.13 -1.28 -4.92
C SER A 317 27.91 -0.50 -3.63
N GLN A 318 28.70 -0.78 -2.59
CA GLN A 318 28.62 -0.03 -1.34
C GLN A 318 28.75 1.46 -1.64
N SER A 319 27.72 2.22 -1.28
CA SER A 319 27.68 3.66 -1.49
C SER A 319 27.78 4.36 -0.14
N SER A 320 28.45 5.51 -0.14
CA SER A 320 28.42 6.49 0.94
C SER A 320 27.67 7.77 0.53
N SER A 321 27.20 7.85 -0.72
CA SER A 321 26.49 9.00 -1.28
C SER A 321 25.01 8.70 -1.51
N CYS A 322 24.16 9.65 -1.15
CA CYS A 322 22.73 9.65 -1.47
C CYS A 322 22.51 9.67 -2.98
N GLY A 323 21.39 9.12 -3.45
CA GLY A 323 21.07 9.16 -4.87
C GLY A 323 19.89 8.30 -5.29
N GLU A 324 19.60 8.40 -6.59
CA GLU A 324 18.59 7.61 -7.28
C GLU A 324 18.98 6.13 -7.31
N ILE A 325 18.04 5.23 -7.05
CA ILE A 325 18.28 3.79 -7.18
C ILE A 325 18.20 3.40 -8.66
N ASP A 326 19.30 2.87 -9.17
CA ASP A 326 19.46 2.50 -10.57
C ASP A 326 19.58 0.96 -10.76
N ARG A 327 19.78 0.51 -12.01
CA ARG A 327 20.09 -0.89 -12.36
C ARG A 327 19.08 -1.91 -11.85
N TRP A 328 17.89 -1.81 -12.41
CA TRP A 328 16.77 -2.70 -12.19
C TRP A 328 16.70 -3.77 -13.27
N ARG A 329 16.00 -4.86 -12.97
CA ARG A 329 15.60 -5.92 -13.88
C ARG A 329 14.08 -6.02 -13.80
N ALA A 330 13.40 -5.67 -14.89
CA ALA A 330 11.96 -5.89 -14.99
C ALA A 330 11.65 -7.39 -14.88
N ILE A 331 10.66 -7.77 -14.07
CA ILE A 331 10.15 -9.14 -14.01
C ILE A 331 8.82 -9.16 -14.77
N GLN A 332 8.86 -9.54 -16.06
CA GLN A 332 7.75 -10.13 -16.83
C GLN A 332 8.32 -10.95 -18.01
N PRO A 333 7.60 -11.98 -18.51
CA PRO A 333 8.20 -12.99 -19.36
C PRO A 333 8.57 -12.44 -20.74
N VAL A 334 9.63 -13.02 -21.30
CA VAL A 334 10.31 -12.69 -22.57
C VAL A 334 9.44 -12.95 -23.82
N VAL A 335 8.15 -13.22 -23.68
CA VAL A 335 7.30 -13.59 -24.82
C VAL A 335 5.94 -12.92 -24.67
N ASP A 336 5.53 -12.27 -25.74
CA ASP A 336 4.33 -11.47 -25.95
C ASP A 336 4.42 -9.98 -25.56
N SER A 337 4.05 -9.17 -26.54
CA SER A 337 4.07 -7.71 -26.68
C SER A 337 3.18 -6.97 -25.67
N PHE A 338 3.22 -7.36 -24.40
CA PHE A 338 2.26 -6.99 -23.37
C PHE A 338 2.75 -5.86 -22.45
N ILE A 339 4.04 -5.58 -22.44
CA ILE A 339 4.59 -4.35 -21.89
C ILE A 339 5.45 -3.75 -22.98
N ASN A 340 5.24 -2.48 -23.31
CA ASN A 340 6.26 -1.67 -23.96
C ASN A 340 7.39 -1.48 -22.92
N ASN A 341 8.14 -2.56 -22.65
CA ASN A 341 9.16 -2.71 -21.60
C ASN A 341 10.40 -1.83 -21.86
N SER A 342 10.32 -0.88 -22.78
CA SER A 342 11.43 0.00 -23.16
C SER A 342 11.09 1.49 -23.21
N ALA A 343 9.83 1.90 -23.33
CA ALA A 343 9.52 3.33 -23.50
C ALA A 343 9.30 4.08 -22.18
N GLN A 344 8.64 3.45 -21.21
CA GLN A 344 8.23 4.15 -19.98
C GLN A 344 9.15 3.88 -18.80
N PHE A 345 9.57 2.63 -18.57
CA PHE A 345 10.53 2.33 -17.52
C PHE A 345 11.92 2.14 -18.11
N ASN A 346 12.86 2.99 -17.68
CA ASN A 346 14.27 2.85 -18.00
C ASN A 346 14.96 2.10 -16.86
N SER A 347 15.16 0.81 -17.04
CA SER A 347 15.75 -0.09 -16.04
C SER A 347 17.17 0.29 -15.63
N THR A 348 17.95 0.91 -16.53
CA THR A 348 19.29 1.42 -16.22
C THR A 348 19.21 2.55 -15.20
N SER A 349 18.33 3.53 -15.42
CA SER A 349 18.19 4.71 -14.55
C SER A 349 17.23 4.53 -13.37
N GLY A 350 16.33 3.54 -13.40
CA GLY A 350 15.25 3.40 -12.43
C GLY A 350 14.08 4.36 -12.61
N ARG A 351 14.03 5.12 -13.71
CA ARG A 351 12.97 6.10 -13.97
C ARG A 351 11.80 5.49 -14.71
N PHE A 352 10.60 5.71 -14.18
CA PHE A 352 9.34 5.47 -14.86
C PHE A 352 8.79 6.78 -15.41
N LYS A 353 8.35 6.80 -16.67
CA LYS A 353 7.75 7.95 -17.34
C LYS A 353 6.27 7.68 -17.61
N ALA A 354 5.40 8.50 -17.04
CA ALA A 354 3.97 8.42 -17.29
C ALA A 354 3.67 8.76 -18.75
N LYS A 355 2.80 7.96 -19.38
CA LYS A 355 2.39 8.18 -20.78
C LYS A 355 1.11 9.02 -20.85
N GLU A 356 0.27 8.92 -19.82
CA GLU A 356 -1.08 9.48 -19.79
C GLU A 356 -1.26 10.15 -18.42
N ASP A 357 -2.10 11.19 -18.34
CA ASP A 357 -2.49 11.75 -17.05
C ASP A 357 -3.40 10.74 -16.33
N GLY A 358 -3.10 10.45 -15.08
CA GLY A 358 -3.79 9.39 -14.35
C GLY A 358 -3.34 9.19 -12.93
N LEU A 359 -4.09 8.36 -12.23
CA LEU A 359 -3.74 7.82 -10.93
C LEU A 359 -2.91 6.56 -11.12
N TYR A 360 -1.74 6.55 -10.48
CA TYR A 360 -0.77 5.47 -10.51
C TYR A 360 -0.57 4.92 -9.11
N LEU A 361 -0.78 3.63 -8.93
CA LEU A 361 -0.39 2.92 -7.72
C LEU A 361 1.09 2.63 -7.81
N THR A 362 1.82 3.05 -6.78
CA THR A 362 3.26 2.86 -6.65
C THR A 362 3.56 2.06 -5.39
N SER A 363 4.50 1.12 -5.49
CA SER A 363 5.00 0.40 -4.32
C SER A 363 6.47 0.03 -4.46
N ALA A 364 7.18 0.02 -3.33
CA ALA A 364 8.59 -0.33 -3.26
C ALA A 364 8.89 -1.12 -1.98
N ASN A 365 9.67 -2.20 -2.10
CA ASN A 365 10.21 -2.97 -0.98
C ASN A 365 11.73 -2.96 -1.12
N ILE A 366 12.41 -2.03 -0.46
CA ILE A 366 13.86 -1.83 -0.60
C ILE A 366 14.58 -2.48 0.56
N LEU A 367 15.29 -3.57 0.27
CA LEU A 367 16.17 -4.22 1.22
C LEU A 367 17.50 -3.49 1.23
N ILE A 368 17.84 -2.92 2.38
CA ILE A 368 19.08 -2.19 2.57
C ILE A 368 19.93 -2.84 3.63
N HIS A 369 21.18 -3.10 3.26
CA HIS A 369 22.22 -3.49 4.20
C HIS A 369 22.90 -2.23 4.75
N HIS A 370 22.98 -2.11 6.07
CA HIS A 370 23.46 -0.92 6.76
C HIS A 370 24.16 -1.25 8.09
N SER A 371 24.93 -0.30 8.61
CA SER A 371 25.65 -0.41 9.89
C SER A 371 24.75 -0.24 11.13
N GLY A 372 23.55 0.31 10.94
CA GLY A 372 22.64 0.70 12.02
C GLY A 372 23.01 2.03 12.69
N LEU A 373 24.08 2.70 12.25
CA LEU A 373 24.55 3.98 12.78
C LEU A 373 24.04 5.19 11.99
N SER A 374 23.70 4.99 10.72
CA SER A 374 23.21 6.06 9.84
C SER A 374 21.68 6.06 9.79
N ARG A 375 21.10 7.25 9.69
CA ARG A 375 19.67 7.38 9.37
C ARG A 375 19.52 7.28 7.86
N ILE A 376 18.66 6.36 7.42
CA ILE A 376 18.38 6.12 6.01
C ILE A 376 16.90 6.39 5.77
N SER A 377 16.61 7.22 4.78
CA SER A 377 15.27 7.43 4.24
C SER A 377 15.21 6.98 2.79
N MET A 378 14.02 6.53 2.40
CA MET A 378 13.65 6.29 1.02
C MET A 378 12.56 7.29 0.63
N THR A 379 12.70 7.91 -0.53
CA THR A 379 11.73 8.86 -1.06
C THR A 379 11.31 8.49 -2.48
N ILE A 380 10.03 8.65 -2.78
CA ILE A 380 9.54 8.71 -4.16
C ILE A 380 9.64 10.16 -4.63
N VAL A 381 10.32 10.37 -5.75
CA VAL A 381 10.56 11.70 -6.32
C VAL A 381 9.96 11.77 -7.72
N LEU A 382 9.25 12.87 -7.99
CA LEU A 382 8.73 13.20 -9.31
C LEU A 382 9.67 14.19 -10.00
N ASP A 383 9.98 14.02 -11.27
CA ASP A 383 10.86 14.91 -12.05
C ASP A 383 12.23 15.29 -11.45
N GLY A 384 12.69 14.55 -10.43
CA GLY A 384 14.01 14.68 -9.82
C GLY A 384 14.10 15.70 -8.67
N PRO A 385 15.13 15.59 -7.81
CA PRO A 385 15.35 16.50 -6.69
C PRO A 385 15.78 17.91 -7.15
N PRO A 386 15.57 18.96 -6.34
CA PRO A 386 15.30 18.91 -4.89
C PRO A 386 13.85 19.16 -4.43
N SER A 387 12.88 19.40 -5.32
CA SER A 387 11.59 20.03 -4.90
C SER A 387 10.32 19.25 -5.24
N LYS A 388 10.39 17.94 -5.47
CA LYS A 388 9.23 17.13 -5.88
C LYS A 388 9.14 15.76 -5.20
N ILE A 389 9.39 15.72 -3.89
CA ILE A 389 9.16 14.52 -3.07
C ILE A 389 7.66 14.29 -2.95
N ALA A 390 7.19 13.08 -3.32
CA ALA A 390 5.80 12.68 -3.24
C ALA A 390 5.50 11.88 -1.95
N ALA A 391 6.45 11.05 -1.52
CA ALA A 391 6.31 10.22 -0.32
C ALA A 391 7.70 9.88 0.24
N THR A 392 7.79 9.71 1.56
CA THR A 392 9.03 9.39 2.29
C THR A 392 8.78 8.24 3.25
N THR A 393 9.80 7.44 3.55
CA THR A 393 9.78 6.45 4.64
C THR A 393 11.17 6.33 5.25
N PHE A 394 11.24 5.98 6.54
CA PHE A 394 12.48 5.91 7.31
C PHE A 394 12.79 4.48 7.76
N GLN A 395 14.08 4.17 7.80
CA GLN A 395 14.56 2.89 8.29
C GLN A 395 14.39 2.82 9.81
N PRO A 396 13.83 1.73 10.36
CA PRO A 396 13.79 1.54 11.81
C PRO A 396 15.21 1.37 12.36
N ILE A 397 15.60 2.20 13.32
CA ILE A 397 16.93 2.11 13.96
C ILE A 397 17.00 0.84 14.85
N PRO A 398 17.97 -0.08 14.62
CA PRO A 398 18.14 -1.27 15.46
C PRO A 398 18.52 -0.88 16.90
N SER A 399 17.99 -1.56 17.91
CA SER A 399 18.41 -1.33 19.30
C SER A 399 19.71 -2.07 19.63
N ASN A 400 20.59 -1.41 20.41
CA ASN A 400 21.80 -1.97 21.01
C ASN A 400 22.76 -2.63 20.00
N SER A 401 23.29 -1.85 19.06
CA SER A 401 24.33 -2.38 18.19
C SER A 401 25.73 -1.86 18.57
N PRO A 402 26.62 -2.72 19.09
CA PRO A 402 28.02 -2.64 18.67
C PRO A 402 28.03 -2.73 17.13
N SER A 403 28.88 -1.97 16.46
CA SER A 403 29.11 -2.01 15.00
C SER A 403 28.72 -3.35 14.33
N GLY A 404 27.62 -3.38 13.57
CA GLY A 404 27.06 -4.60 13.00
C GLY A 404 26.47 -4.37 11.61
N ASN A 405 26.55 -5.40 10.77
CA ASN A 405 26.02 -5.44 9.40
C ASN A 405 24.59 -6.01 9.43
N PHE A 406 23.57 -5.16 9.24
CA PHE A 406 22.15 -5.53 9.29
C PHE A 406 21.45 -5.34 7.97
N VAL A 407 20.38 -6.09 7.74
CA VAL A 407 19.43 -5.87 6.66
C VAL A 407 18.06 -5.47 7.21
N SER A 408 17.54 -4.36 6.71
CA SER A 408 16.16 -3.92 6.95
C SER A 408 15.44 -3.68 5.63
N THR A 409 14.12 -3.83 5.62
CA THR A 409 13.29 -3.42 4.48
C THR A 409 12.66 -2.04 4.74
N LEU A 410 12.89 -1.12 3.81
CA LEU A 410 12.14 0.13 3.66
C LEU A 410 10.98 -0.12 2.71
N THR A 411 9.75 -0.02 3.20
CA THR A 411 8.55 -0.22 2.37
C THR A 411 7.81 1.10 2.17
N LEU A 412 7.22 1.28 0.99
CA LEU A 412 6.34 2.40 0.68
C LEU A 412 5.30 1.94 -0.34
N ALA A 413 4.04 2.30 -0.12
CA ALA A 413 2.99 2.20 -1.12
C ALA A 413 2.18 3.50 -1.12
N SER A 414 1.69 3.93 -2.29
CA SER A 414 0.91 5.17 -2.44
C SER A 414 0.16 5.19 -3.77
N THR A 415 -0.95 5.93 -3.83
CA THR A 415 -1.53 6.37 -5.12
C THR A 415 -1.04 7.78 -5.41
N LEU A 416 -0.52 8.01 -6.61
CA LEU A 416 -0.02 9.31 -7.04
C LEU A 416 -0.69 9.71 -8.36
N ARG A 417 -1.05 10.98 -8.52
CA ARG A 417 -1.40 11.51 -9.84
C ARG A 417 -0.12 11.85 -10.58
N LEU A 418 0.06 11.28 -11.77
CA LEU A 418 1.13 11.65 -12.68
C LEU A 418 0.51 12.25 -13.94
N VAL A 419 1.06 13.36 -14.40
CA VAL A 419 0.70 13.92 -15.72
C VAL A 419 1.51 13.24 -16.82
N ALA A 420 1.04 13.31 -18.06
CA ALA A 420 1.78 12.79 -19.20
C ALA A 420 3.22 13.36 -19.23
N ASP A 421 4.18 12.49 -19.56
CA ASP A 421 5.62 12.74 -19.60
C ASP A 421 6.33 13.03 -18.27
N GLN A 422 5.61 13.16 -17.16
CA GLN A 422 6.23 13.23 -15.83
C GLN A 422 6.95 11.93 -15.51
N TYR A 423 8.12 12.02 -14.89
CA TYR A 423 8.83 10.82 -14.42
C TYR A 423 8.79 10.67 -12.90
N LEU A 424 8.89 9.42 -12.47
CA LEU A 424 8.92 8.98 -11.07
C LEU A 424 10.12 8.05 -10.88
N SER A 425 10.84 8.21 -9.78
CA SER A 425 11.88 7.28 -9.34
C SER A 425 12.06 7.24 -7.82
N ILE A 426 12.84 6.27 -7.35
CA ILE A 426 13.16 6.07 -5.93
C ILE A 426 14.54 6.65 -5.63
N PHE A 427 14.62 7.43 -4.57
CA PHE A 427 15.87 7.95 -4.02
C PHE A 427 16.12 7.39 -2.63
N ILE A 428 17.40 7.16 -2.31
CA ILE A 428 17.87 6.88 -0.95
C ILE A 428 18.67 8.08 -0.48
N GLU A 429 18.29 8.59 0.69
CA GLU A 429 19.01 9.62 1.41
C GLU A 429 19.56 9.04 2.71
N VAL A 430 20.81 9.38 3.01
CA VAL A 430 21.49 8.92 4.22
C VAL A 430 22.06 10.13 4.94
N GLN A 431 21.48 10.42 6.11
CA GLN A 431 22.03 11.42 7.01
C GLN A 431 23.17 10.78 7.81
N CYS A 432 24.39 11.04 7.35
CA CYS A 432 25.61 10.56 7.98
C CYS A 432 26.10 11.55 9.06
N GLN A 433 26.34 11.06 10.28
CA GLN A 433 27.37 11.64 11.16
C GLN A 433 28.75 10.95 10.96
N SER A 434 28.79 9.82 10.24
CA SER A 434 30.02 9.15 9.79
C SER A 434 29.78 8.36 8.49
N VAL A 435 30.85 8.08 7.73
CA VAL A 435 30.88 7.49 6.36
C VAL A 435 30.50 6.00 6.32
N ALA A 436 29.53 5.55 7.12
CA ALA A 436 29.20 4.14 7.21
C ALA A 436 28.59 3.64 5.88
N PRO A 437 29.13 2.56 5.29
CA PRO A 437 28.67 2.06 3.99
C PRO A 437 27.28 1.44 4.09
N TRP A 438 26.47 1.66 3.08
CA TRP A 438 25.18 0.99 2.88
C TRP A 438 25.09 0.44 1.46
N LYS A 439 24.23 -0.56 1.24
CA LYS A 439 23.96 -1.11 -0.10
C LYS A 439 22.51 -1.56 -0.24
N VAL A 440 21.92 -1.31 -1.40
CA VAL A 440 20.62 -1.87 -1.79
C VAL A 440 20.83 -3.27 -2.34
N LEU A 441 20.05 -4.23 -1.85
CA LEU A 441 20.19 -5.66 -2.19
C LEU A 441 19.36 -6.03 -3.43
N ALA A 442 19.78 -7.10 -4.11
CA ALA A 442 19.15 -7.61 -5.35
C ALA A 442 17.67 -8.06 -5.17
N ASN A 443 17.26 -8.35 -3.94
CA ASN A 443 15.88 -8.78 -3.65
C ASN A 443 14.90 -7.61 -3.53
N SER A 444 15.39 -6.37 -3.64
CA SER A 444 14.56 -5.16 -3.60
C SER A 444 13.66 -5.05 -4.81
N SER A 445 12.47 -4.48 -4.66
CA SER A 445 11.50 -4.31 -5.74
C SER A 445 10.89 -2.94 -5.81
N PHE A 446 10.38 -2.63 -7.01
CA PHE A 446 9.69 -1.39 -7.33
C PHE A 446 8.65 -1.68 -8.42
N SER A 447 7.43 -1.20 -8.23
CA SER A 447 6.38 -1.27 -9.24
C SER A 447 5.54 -0.02 -9.29
N VAL A 448 5.07 0.29 -10.50
CA VAL A 448 4.13 1.37 -10.78
C VAL A 448 3.10 0.85 -11.76
N VAL A 449 1.83 1.12 -11.50
CA VAL A 449 0.72 0.70 -12.37
C VAL A 449 -0.34 1.78 -12.47
N LEU A 450 -0.82 2.07 -13.69
CA LEU A 450 -1.95 2.96 -13.94
C LEU A 450 -3.23 2.28 -13.47
N VAL A 451 -3.93 2.92 -12.53
CA VAL A 451 -5.18 2.41 -11.96
C VAL A 451 -6.42 3.13 -12.48
N SER A 452 -6.28 4.40 -12.87
CA SER A 452 -7.35 5.19 -13.46
C SER A 452 -6.77 6.32 -14.30
N ARG A 453 -7.39 6.62 -15.45
CA ARG A 453 -7.03 7.81 -16.24
C ARG A 453 -7.63 9.05 -15.60
N TRP A 454 -6.94 10.18 -15.74
CA TRP A 454 -7.45 11.47 -15.29
C TRP A 454 -8.14 12.16 -16.47
N GLU A 455 -9.44 11.95 -16.59
CA GLU A 455 -10.29 12.59 -17.58
C GLU A 455 -10.91 13.86 -16.96
N SER A 456 -10.26 15.01 -17.15
CA SER A 456 -10.74 16.31 -16.62
C SER A 456 -12.13 16.73 -17.08
N ASP A 457 -12.70 16.07 -18.10
CA ASP A 457 -13.86 16.53 -18.87
C ASP A 457 -14.98 15.48 -18.92
N TYR A 458 -15.36 14.86 -17.80
CA TYR A 458 -16.61 14.10 -17.72
C TYR A 458 -17.85 15.03 -17.78
N ASN A 459 -17.97 15.79 -18.87
CA ASN A 459 -19.23 16.19 -19.49
C ASN A 459 -19.68 15.13 -20.50
N ALA A 460 -19.41 13.84 -20.24
CA ALA A 460 -20.01 12.74 -20.99
C ALA A 460 -21.47 12.52 -20.52
N GLY A 461 -22.30 13.55 -20.69
CA GLY A 461 -23.73 13.38 -20.82
C GLY A 461 -24.02 13.01 -22.26
N PHE A 462 -24.71 11.89 -22.49
CA PHE A 462 -25.33 11.64 -23.79
C PHE A 462 -26.40 12.71 -24.03
N LEU A 463 -26.10 13.72 -24.82
CA LEU A 463 -27.11 14.62 -25.37
C LEU A 463 -27.75 13.92 -26.59
N ALA A 464 -28.70 13.03 -26.31
CA ALA A 464 -29.59 12.51 -27.34
C ALA A 464 -30.65 13.57 -27.65
N ASN A 465 -30.60 14.18 -28.83
CA ASN A 465 -31.65 15.09 -29.28
C ASN A 465 -32.56 14.35 -30.27
N ASN A 466 -33.88 14.41 -30.03
CA ASN A 466 -34.87 13.67 -30.80
C ASN A 466 -35.32 14.54 -31.98
N ILE A 467 -34.99 14.14 -33.22
CA ILE A 467 -35.17 15.01 -34.40
C ILE A 467 -36.54 14.80 -35.07
N ALA A 468 -37.21 13.67 -34.84
CA ALA A 468 -38.55 13.42 -35.37
C ALA A 468 -39.33 12.41 -34.52
N THR A 469 -40.56 12.80 -34.15
CA THR A 469 -41.57 11.88 -33.60
C THR A 469 -42.74 11.82 -34.57
N GLU A 470 -43.10 10.61 -35.01
CA GLU A 470 -44.40 10.37 -35.64
C GLU A 470 -45.31 9.71 -34.61
N LYS A 471 -46.50 10.30 -34.43
CA LYS A 471 -47.58 9.68 -33.67
C LYS A 471 -48.19 8.59 -34.53
N ASP A 472 -48.05 7.35 -34.10
CA ASP A 472 -48.92 6.29 -34.60
C ASP A 472 -50.27 6.33 -33.83
N ASN A 473 -51.33 5.84 -34.46
CA ASN A 473 -52.70 5.83 -33.92
C ASN A 473 -52.87 4.96 -32.65
N SER A 474 -51.79 4.36 -32.15
CA SER A 474 -51.71 3.60 -30.90
C SER A 474 -51.37 4.46 -29.67
N GLY A 475 -51.09 5.76 -29.84
CA GLY A 475 -50.75 6.68 -28.74
C GLY A 475 -49.30 6.58 -28.25
N PHE A 476 -48.47 5.75 -28.87
CA PHE A 476 -47.03 5.66 -28.61
C PHE A 476 -46.24 6.38 -29.70
N ASN A 477 -45.20 7.13 -29.32
CA ASN A 477 -44.29 7.79 -30.26
C ASN A 477 -43.25 6.77 -30.77
N LYS A 478 -43.18 6.55 -32.07
CA LYS A 478 -42.13 5.72 -32.69
C LYS A 478 -40.88 6.57 -32.94
N ILE A 479 -39.74 6.17 -32.38
CA ILE A 479 -38.45 6.85 -32.58
C ILE A 479 -37.78 6.23 -33.81
N ASN A 480 -37.65 6.99 -34.90
CA ASN A 480 -37.13 6.48 -36.17
C ASN A 480 -35.63 6.74 -36.39
N TYR A 481 -35.01 7.70 -35.68
CA TYR A 481 -33.61 8.08 -35.92
C TYR A 481 -32.87 8.43 -34.62
N TRP A 482 -31.69 7.83 -34.43
CA TRP A 482 -30.70 8.25 -33.46
C TRP A 482 -29.58 8.99 -34.18
N VAL A 483 -29.20 10.18 -33.69
CA VAL A 483 -27.94 10.83 -34.10
C VAL A 483 -27.04 10.88 -32.88
N GLN A 484 -25.93 10.13 -32.93
CA GLN A 484 -24.83 10.28 -31.97
C GLN A 484 -24.10 11.60 -32.29
N LEU A 485 -24.17 12.56 -31.38
CA LEU A 485 -23.29 13.73 -31.41
C LEU A 485 -22.05 13.39 -30.56
N PHE A 486 -20.95 13.02 -31.22
CA PHE A 486 -19.67 12.95 -30.54
C PHE A 486 -19.23 14.37 -30.18
N SER A 487 -19.09 14.64 -28.88
CA SER A 487 -18.37 15.82 -28.41
C SER A 487 -16.87 15.53 -28.38
N LYS A 488 -16.19 15.77 -29.50
CA LYS A 488 -14.85 16.40 -29.50
C LYS A 488 -14.49 16.88 -30.90
N LYS A 489 -14.28 18.19 -31.06
CA LYS A 489 -13.26 18.67 -31.99
C LYS A 489 -11.93 18.57 -31.24
N LEU A 490 -10.98 17.88 -31.89
CA LEU A 490 -9.60 17.62 -31.46
C LEU A 490 -8.86 18.87 -31.01
#